data_AF-A0A355DFC0-F1
#
_entry.id   AF-A0A355DFC0-F1
#
_cell.length_a   1.000
_cell.length_b   1.000
_cell.length_c   1.000
_cell.angle_alpha   90.00
_cell.angle_beta   90.00
_cell.angle_gamma   90.00
#
_symmetry.space_group_name_H-M   'P 1'
#
loop_
_entity.id
_entity.type
_entity.pdbx_description
1 polymer ?
#
loop_
_entity_poly.entity_id
_entity_poly.type
_entity_poly.pdbx_seq_one_letter_code
_entity_poly.pdbx_strand_id
1 'polypeptide(L)'
;MLDIDEAVAVAEEHGIPPMLADLNVFRAVLNNPGVAVALNGMLHRLLWKGTLDVRLRELVIMRIGWVTGAVYEWTQHWHIAVGLGVDEADLIGVRDWQAHEGFGSVERSVLSATDETLADGTISDSTWAACAEHLDTPHLIELVAAIGNWGLFARL
;
A
#
# COMPACT_ATOMS: atom_id res chain seq x y z
N MET A 1 7.73 14.28 -14.02
CA MET A 1 8.47 14.04 -12.75
C MET A 1 9.64 14.99 -12.74
N LEU A 2 9.94 15.58 -11.60
CA LEU A 2 11.14 16.40 -11.42
C LEU A 2 12.39 15.54 -11.66
N ASP A 3 13.50 16.16 -12.06
CA ASP A 3 14.80 15.47 -11.98
C ASP A 3 15.18 15.21 -10.52
N ILE A 4 16.20 14.37 -10.28
CA ILE A 4 16.53 13.94 -8.91
C ILE A 4 17.05 15.13 -8.09
N ASP A 5 17.89 15.98 -8.66
CA ASP A 5 18.50 17.10 -7.94
C ASP A 5 17.44 18.14 -7.57
N GLU A 6 16.52 18.44 -8.49
CA GLU A 6 15.36 19.32 -8.26
C GLU A 6 14.41 18.70 -7.21
N ALA A 7 14.11 17.40 -7.32
CA ALA A 7 13.25 16.73 -6.35
C ALA A 7 13.83 16.76 -4.94
N VAL A 8 15.15 16.53 -4.79
CA VAL A 8 15.85 16.62 -3.50
C VAL A 8 15.76 18.03 -2.94
N ALA A 9 16.06 19.05 -3.74
CA ALA A 9 15.99 20.45 -3.29
C ALA A 9 14.58 20.83 -2.80
N VAL A 10 13.54 20.48 -3.56
CA VAL A 10 12.14 20.76 -3.19
C VAL A 10 11.73 19.96 -1.94
N ALA A 11 12.15 18.70 -1.82
CA ALA A 11 11.85 17.87 -0.66
C ALA A 11 12.46 18.45 0.63
N GLU A 12 13.72 18.88 0.59
CA GLU A 12 14.42 19.49 1.72
C GLU A 12 13.74 20.77 2.19
N GLU A 13 13.38 21.66 1.26
CA GLU A 13 12.67 22.91 1.55
C GLU A 13 11.35 22.67 2.30
N HIS A 14 10.69 21.54 2.04
CA HIS A 14 9.38 21.19 2.58
C HIS A 14 9.42 20.14 3.71
N GLY A 15 10.61 19.78 4.20
CA GLY A 15 10.78 18.84 5.32
C GLY A 15 10.42 17.39 4.97
N ILE A 16 10.47 17.02 3.69
CA ILE A 16 10.34 15.63 3.24
C ILE A 16 11.75 15.02 3.23
N PRO A 17 11.97 13.83 3.81
CA PRO A 17 13.27 13.17 3.79
C PRO A 17 13.84 13.05 2.36
N PRO A 18 15.07 13.51 2.08
CA PRO A 18 15.64 13.50 0.72
C PRO A 18 15.65 12.13 0.05
N MET A 19 15.85 11.06 0.82
CA MET A 19 15.81 9.68 0.30
C MET A 19 14.47 9.31 -0.37
N LEU A 20 13.37 10.00 -0.03
CA LEU A 20 12.10 9.77 -0.69
C LEU A 20 12.08 10.41 -2.08
N ALA A 21 12.83 11.48 -2.32
CA ALA A 21 12.95 12.09 -3.64
C ALA A 21 13.65 11.19 -4.67
N ASP A 22 14.32 10.12 -4.24
CA ASP A 22 14.84 9.08 -5.16
C ASP A 22 13.71 8.22 -5.76
N LEU A 23 12.56 8.15 -5.09
CA LEU A 23 11.40 7.40 -5.56
C LEU A 23 10.67 8.19 -6.65
N ASN A 24 10.42 7.57 -7.80
CA ASN A 24 9.73 8.21 -8.93
C ASN A 24 8.36 8.77 -8.53
N VAL A 25 7.62 8.10 -7.65
CA VAL A 25 6.33 8.60 -7.18
C VAL A 25 6.45 9.93 -6.43
N PHE A 26 7.51 10.11 -5.63
CA PHE A 26 7.78 11.39 -4.98
C PHE A 26 8.25 12.46 -5.96
N ARG A 27 9.09 12.09 -6.94
CA ARG A 27 9.46 12.99 -8.06
C ARG A 27 8.24 13.43 -8.87
N ALA A 28 7.18 12.64 -8.90
CA ALA A 28 5.90 13.04 -9.48
C ALA A 28 5.17 14.03 -8.57
N VAL A 29 4.87 13.65 -7.31
CA VAL A 29 4.03 14.48 -6.43
C VAL A 29 4.70 15.76 -5.96
N LEU A 30 6.03 15.86 -5.97
CA LEU A 30 6.77 17.08 -5.63
C LEU A 30 6.54 18.24 -6.62
N ASN A 31 5.90 17.98 -7.77
CA ASN A 31 5.33 19.05 -8.61
C ASN A 31 4.23 19.86 -7.87
N ASN A 32 3.71 19.33 -6.75
CA ASN A 32 2.89 20.04 -5.78
C ASN A 32 3.37 19.71 -4.35
N PRO A 33 4.30 20.51 -3.79
CA PRO A 33 4.94 20.21 -2.50
C PRO A 33 3.95 20.10 -1.33
N GLY A 34 2.88 20.90 -1.32
CA GLY A 34 1.86 20.82 -0.27
C GLY A 34 1.15 19.46 -0.24
N VAL A 35 0.85 18.90 -1.41
CA VAL A 35 0.30 17.54 -1.54
C VAL A 35 1.36 16.50 -1.16
N ALA A 36 2.60 16.66 -1.62
CA ALA A 36 3.69 15.75 -1.31
C ALA A 36 3.94 15.64 0.21
N VAL A 37 3.86 16.74 0.96
CA VAL A 37 3.99 16.75 2.42
C VAL A 37 2.87 15.94 3.09
N ALA A 38 1.63 16.13 2.65
CA ALA A 38 0.49 15.39 3.19
C ALA A 38 0.60 13.88 2.92
N LEU A 39 0.96 13.50 1.69
CA LEU A 39 1.17 12.10 1.30
C LEU A 39 2.36 11.48 2.05
N ASN A 40 3.46 12.20 2.22
CA ASN A 40 4.60 11.76 3.04
C ASN A 40 4.17 11.50 4.48
N GLY A 41 3.37 12.38 5.07
CA GLY A 41 2.85 12.18 6.43
C GLY A 41 2.07 10.87 6.56
N MET A 42 1.16 10.60 5.63
CA MET A 42 0.37 9.37 5.61
C MET A 42 1.24 8.12 5.41
N LEU A 43 2.10 8.11 4.40
CA LEU A 43 3.05 7.02 4.15
C LEU A 43 3.93 6.80 5.37
N HIS A 44 4.40 7.86 6.02
CA HIS A 44 5.27 7.72 7.17
C HIS A 44 4.60 7.01 8.33
N ARG A 45 3.31 7.34 8.56
CA ARG A 45 2.51 6.62 9.55
C ARG A 45 2.37 5.15 9.17
N LEU A 46 1.91 4.85 7.95
CA LEU A 46 1.61 3.48 7.55
C LEU A 46 2.85 2.58 7.46
N LEU A 47 4.00 3.10 7.02
CA LEU A 47 5.22 2.32 6.81
C LEU A 47 6.03 2.10 8.09
N TRP A 48 6.25 3.16 8.88
CA TRP A 48 7.19 3.12 10.02
C TRP A 48 6.54 3.23 11.39
N LYS A 49 5.27 3.62 11.49
CA LYS A 49 4.54 3.75 12.77
C LYS A 49 3.29 2.87 12.85
N GLY A 50 2.91 2.26 11.74
CA GLY A 50 1.78 1.35 11.63
C GLY A 50 2.07 0.05 12.36
N THR A 51 1.01 -0.60 12.82
CA THR A 51 1.08 -1.88 13.53
C THR A 51 0.35 -3.00 12.80
N LEU A 52 -0.27 -2.71 11.64
CA LEU A 52 -0.78 -3.76 10.77
C LEU A 52 0.39 -4.66 10.35
N ASP A 53 0.14 -5.97 10.44
CA ASP A 53 1.14 -6.96 10.07
C ASP A 53 1.71 -6.67 8.68
N VAL A 54 3.05 -6.67 8.60
CA VAL A 54 3.78 -6.26 7.40
C VAL A 54 3.39 -7.13 6.21
N ARG A 55 3.22 -8.45 6.40
CA ARG A 55 2.81 -9.35 5.33
C ARG A 55 1.41 -8.98 4.85
N LEU A 56 0.45 -8.75 5.75
CA LEU A 56 -0.90 -8.34 5.34
C LEU A 56 -0.88 -7.04 4.54
N ARG A 57 -0.09 -6.06 5.00
CA ARG A 57 0.07 -4.78 4.31
C ARG A 57 0.65 -4.96 2.90
N GLU A 58 1.72 -5.74 2.74
CA GLU A 58 2.30 -5.99 1.41
C GLU A 58 1.34 -6.77 0.50
N LEU A 59 0.57 -7.75 1.02
CA LEU A 59 -0.43 -8.45 0.20
C LEU A 59 -1.53 -7.50 -0.33
N VAL A 60 -1.99 -6.56 0.50
CA VAL A 60 -2.93 -5.50 0.09
C VAL A 60 -2.32 -4.65 -1.03
N ILE A 61 -1.08 -4.20 -0.87
CA ILE A 61 -0.40 -3.32 -1.84
C ILE A 61 -0.19 -4.03 -3.16
N MET A 62 0.28 -5.27 -3.11
CA MET A 62 0.44 -6.09 -4.31
C MET A 62 -0.92 -6.29 -4.98
N ARG A 63 -1.98 -6.67 -4.24
CA ARG A 63 -3.31 -6.83 -4.83
C ARG A 63 -3.80 -5.55 -5.52
N ILE A 64 -3.63 -4.38 -4.89
CA ILE A 64 -3.94 -3.08 -5.49
C ILE A 64 -3.15 -2.88 -6.78
N GLY A 65 -1.83 -3.10 -6.75
CA GLY A 65 -0.96 -2.97 -7.92
C GLY A 65 -1.40 -3.83 -9.09
N TRP A 66 -1.83 -5.07 -8.82
CA TRP A 66 -2.34 -5.98 -9.83
C TRP A 66 -3.67 -5.52 -10.42
N VAL A 67 -4.67 -5.27 -9.57
CA VAL A 67 -6.04 -4.94 -10.01
C VAL A 67 -6.08 -3.61 -10.76
N THR A 68 -5.27 -2.64 -10.35
CA THR A 68 -5.19 -1.31 -10.98
C THR A 68 -4.26 -1.25 -12.19
N GLY A 69 -3.43 -2.28 -12.41
CA GLY A 69 -2.37 -2.26 -13.43
C GLY A 69 -1.19 -1.35 -13.09
N ALA A 70 -1.03 -0.94 -11.83
CA ALA A 70 0.06 -0.08 -11.38
C ALA A 70 1.40 -0.85 -11.33
N VAL A 71 2.09 -0.89 -12.47
CA VAL A 71 3.38 -1.56 -12.65
C VAL A 71 4.44 -1.02 -11.67
N TYR A 72 4.40 0.28 -11.38
CA TYR A 72 5.32 0.91 -10.43
C TYR A 72 5.16 0.32 -9.03
N GLU A 73 3.95 0.38 -8.46
CA GLU A 73 3.65 -0.16 -7.13
C GLU A 73 3.99 -1.65 -7.05
N TRP A 74 3.57 -2.44 -8.04
CA TRP A 74 3.87 -3.87 -8.07
C TRP A 74 5.38 -4.15 -8.08
N THR A 75 6.17 -3.37 -8.83
CA THR A 75 7.62 -3.56 -8.95
C THR A 75 8.38 -3.07 -7.74
N GLN A 76 8.01 -1.90 -7.19
CA GLN A 76 8.64 -1.34 -5.99
C GLN A 76 8.37 -2.25 -4.79
N HIS A 77 7.11 -2.61 -4.58
CA HIS A 77 6.72 -3.41 -3.43
C HIS A 77 7.11 -4.88 -3.54
N TRP A 78 7.33 -5.42 -4.75
CA TRP A 78 7.91 -6.76 -4.91
C TRP A 78 9.23 -6.92 -4.14
N HIS A 79 10.19 -6.03 -4.38
CA HIS A 79 11.51 -6.12 -3.75
C HIS A 79 11.45 -5.87 -2.24
N ILE A 80 10.56 -4.96 -1.81
CA ILE A 80 10.31 -4.67 -0.40
C ILE A 80 9.74 -5.90 0.30
N ALA A 81 8.67 -6.49 -0.24
CA ALA A 81 7.98 -7.62 0.36
C ALA A 81 8.88 -8.86 0.46
N VAL A 82 9.64 -9.17 -0.60
CA VAL A 82 10.64 -10.25 -0.57
C VAL A 82 11.72 -9.97 0.46
N GLY A 83 12.23 -8.73 0.52
CA GLY A 83 13.22 -8.31 1.52
C GLY A 83 12.72 -8.41 2.96
N LEU A 84 11.41 -8.34 3.18
CA LEU A 84 10.74 -8.50 4.46
C LEU A 84 10.33 -9.96 4.76
N GLY A 85 10.63 -10.89 3.85
CA GLY A 85 10.41 -12.32 4.04
C GLY A 85 9.02 -12.83 3.63
N VAL A 86 8.25 -12.05 2.85
CA VAL A 86 7.01 -12.56 2.25
C VAL A 86 7.37 -13.52 1.11
N ASP A 87 6.76 -14.71 1.12
CA ASP A 87 7.01 -15.73 0.11
C ASP A 87 6.60 -15.26 -1.29
N GLU A 88 7.46 -15.46 -2.28
CA GLU A 88 7.19 -15.05 -3.67
C GLU A 88 5.94 -15.72 -4.26
N ALA A 89 5.63 -16.96 -3.86
CA ALA A 89 4.43 -17.65 -4.29
C ALA A 89 3.16 -16.97 -3.77
N ASP A 90 3.21 -16.40 -2.56
CA ASP A 90 2.10 -15.60 -2.01
C ASP A 90 1.96 -14.27 -2.75
N LEU A 91 3.07 -13.58 -3.03
CA LEU A 91 3.05 -12.33 -3.81
C LEU A 91 2.51 -12.54 -5.23
N ILE A 92 2.78 -13.69 -5.86
CA ILE A 92 2.17 -14.06 -7.13
C ILE A 92 0.71 -14.49 -6.91
N GLY A 93 0.44 -15.19 -5.83
CA GLY A 93 -0.87 -15.72 -5.45
C GLY A 93 -1.94 -14.64 -5.32
N VAL A 94 -1.60 -13.40 -4.94
CA VAL A 94 -2.60 -12.30 -4.86
C VAL A 94 -3.30 -12.01 -6.19
N ARG A 95 -2.73 -12.43 -7.34
CA ARG A 95 -3.36 -12.24 -8.66
C ARG A 95 -4.66 -13.03 -8.82
N ASP A 96 -4.72 -14.20 -8.22
CA ASP A 96 -5.85 -15.13 -8.17
C ASP A 96 -5.96 -15.72 -6.77
N TRP A 97 -6.16 -14.83 -5.79
CA TRP A 97 -6.02 -15.16 -4.38
C TRP A 97 -7.06 -16.18 -3.90
N GLN A 98 -8.22 -16.24 -4.56
CA GLN A 98 -9.24 -17.22 -4.26
C GLN A 98 -8.73 -18.65 -4.50
N ALA A 99 -7.97 -18.86 -5.57
CA ALA A 99 -7.41 -20.16 -5.95
C ALA A 99 -6.08 -20.49 -5.25
N HIS A 100 -5.37 -19.50 -4.71
CA HIS A 100 -4.09 -19.71 -4.04
C HIS A 100 -4.27 -20.35 -2.67
N GLU A 101 -3.66 -21.51 -2.43
CA GLU A 101 -3.82 -22.29 -1.18
C GLU A 101 -2.97 -21.76 0.00
N GLY A 102 -1.96 -20.92 -0.27
CA GLY A 102 -1.05 -20.39 0.75
C GLY A 102 -1.68 -19.36 1.70
N PHE A 103 -2.90 -18.90 1.41
CA PHE A 103 -3.59 -17.88 2.22
C PHE A 103 -4.53 -18.48 3.26
N GLY A 104 -4.30 -18.08 4.53
CA GLY A 104 -5.20 -18.33 5.64
C GLY A 104 -6.43 -17.42 5.61
N SER A 105 -7.24 -17.49 6.67
CA SER A 105 -8.47 -16.71 6.77
C SER A 105 -8.19 -15.20 6.83
N VAL A 106 -7.16 -14.76 7.57
CA VAL A 106 -6.82 -13.34 7.67
C VAL A 106 -6.35 -12.75 6.34
N GLU A 107 -5.48 -13.44 5.59
CA GLU A 107 -5.04 -12.98 4.26
C GLU A 107 -6.22 -12.88 3.29
N ARG A 108 -7.11 -13.88 3.28
CA ARG A 108 -8.29 -13.87 2.41
C ARG A 108 -9.25 -12.74 2.76
N SER A 109 -9.48 -12.47 4.05
CA SER A 109 -10.34 -11.37 4.49
C SER A 109 -9.79 -10.01 4.06
N VAL A 110 -8.49 -9.76 4.21
CA VAL A 110 -7.90 -8.46 3.79
C VAL A 110 -7.85 -8.31 2.26
N LEU A 111 -7.63 -9.40 1.52
CA LEU A 111 -7.69 -9.38 0.05
C LEU A 111 -9.12 -9.15 -0.46
N SER A 112 -10.13 -9.75 0.19
CA SER A 112 -11.54 -9.47 -0.08
C SER A 112 -11.90 -8.02 0.22
N ALA A 113 -11.46 -7.48 1.36
CA ALA A 113 -11.67 -6.08 1.73
C ALA A 113 -11.04 -5.12 0.70
N THR A 114 -9.86 -5.49 0.18
CA THR A 114 -9.17 -4.74 -0.86
C THR A 114 -9.96 -4.75 -2.17
N ASP A 115 -10.39 -5.93 -2.64
CA ASP A 115 -11.17 -6.07 -3.88
C ASP A 115 -12.50 -5.32 -3.81
N GLU A 116 -13.27 -5.48 -2.72
CA GLU A 116 -14.55 -4.78 -2.52
C GLU A 116 -14.36 -3.25 -2.48
N THR A 117 -13.32 -2.77 -1.78
CA THR A 117 -13.03 -1.33 -1.75
C THR A 117 -12.66 -0.79 -3.13
N LEU A 118 -11.90 -1.54 -3.93
CA LEU A 118 -11.52 -1.13 -5.28
C LEU A 118 -12.68 -1.18 -6.28
N ALA A 119 -13.56 -2.17 -6.16
CA ALA A 119 -14.69 -2.38 -7.07
C ALA A 119 -15.90 -1.51 -6.72
N ASP A 120 -16.27 -1.50 -5.44
CA ASP A 120 -17.54 -0.95 -4.94
C ASP A 120 -17.35 0.31 -4.09
N GLY A 121 -16.11 0.64 -3.73
CA GLY A 121 -15.77 1.81 -2.90
C GLY A 121 -15.96 1.61 -1.40
N THR A 122 -16.40 0.42 -0.97
CA THR A 122 -16.68 0.11 0.45
C THR A 122 -16.37 -1.34 0.78
N ILE A 123 -16.02 -1.62 2.03
CA ILE A 123 -15.96 -3.00 2.57
C ILE A 123 -17.37 -3.37 3.03
N SER A 124 -17.87 -4.54 2.62
CA SER A 124 -19.15 -5.07 3.06
C SER A 124 -19.14 -5.47 4.54
N ASP A 125 -20.31 -5.51 5.18
CA ASP A 125 -20.45 -5.90 6.59
C ASP A 125 -19.90 -7.31 6.85
N SER A 126 -20.10 -8.25 5.91
CA SER A 126 -19.58 -9.61 6.00
C SER A 126 -18.06 -9.65 5.95
N THR A 127 -17.44 -8.90 5.05
CA THR A 127 -15.98 -8.87 4.92
C THR A 127 -15.33 -8.10 6.06
N TRP A 128 -15.98 -7.04 6.54
CA TRP A 128 -15.58 -6.34 7.76
C TRP A 128 -15.59 -7.26 8.98
N ALA A 129 -16.68 -8.03 9.16
CA ALA A 129 -16.78 -9.00 10.25
C ALA A 129 -15.68 -10.08 10.16
N ALA A 130 -15.41 -10.59 8.97
CA ALA A 130 -14.35 -11.59 8.75
C ALA A 130 -12.94 -11.02 9.02
N CYS A 131 -12.70 -9.74 8.74
CA CYS A 131 -11.45 -9.07 9.16
C CYS A 131 -11.39 -8.94 10.69
N ALA A 132 -12.52 -8.60 11.33
CA ALA A 132 -12.61 -8.36 12.77
C ALA A 132 -12.44 -9.63 13.63
N GLU A 133 -12.54 -10.83 13.04
CA GLU A 133 -12.16 -12.09 13.69
C GLU A 133 -10.65 -12.18 13.97
N HIS A 134 -9.83 -11.41 13.25
CA HIS A 134 -8.36 -11.46 13.31
C HIS A 134 -7.72 -10.13 13.68
N LEU A 135 -8.38 -9.01 13.38
CA LEU A 135 -7.87 -7.66 13.57
C LEU A 135 -8.75 -6.91 14.58
N ASP A 136 -8.11 -6.24 15.54
CA ASP A 136 -8.83 -5.31 16.41
C ASP A 136 -9.18 -4.00 15.68
N THR A 137 -9.99 -3.16 16.31
CA THR A 137 -10.47 -1.91 15.69
C THR A 137 -9.34 -1.00 15.18
N PRO A 138 -8.25 -0.73 15.95
CA PRO A 138 -7.10 -0.01 15.41
C PRO A 138 -6.55 -0.58 14.10
N HIS A 139 -6.34 -1.90 14.02
CA HIS A 139 -5.80 -2.54 12.81
C HIS A 139 -6.80 -2.53 11.65
N LEU A 140 -8.11 -2.62 11.91
CA LEU A 140 -9.15 -2.47 10.89
C LEU A 140 -9.15 -1.06 10.27
N ILE A 141 -8.99 -0.03 11.10
CA ILE A 141 -8.86 1.35 10.60
C ILE A 141 -7.56 1.53 9.81
N GLU A 142 -6.46 0.93 10.27
CA GLU A 142 -5.19 0.95 9.55
C GLU A 142 -5.29 0.22 8.19
N LEU A 143 -6.03 -0.88 8.10
CA LEU A 143 -6.31 -1.58 6.84
C LEU A 143 -7.05 -0.67 5.85
N VAL A 144 -8.11 0.01 6.29
CA VAL A 144 -8.85 0.97 5.42
C VAL A 144 -7.92 2.09 4.95
N ALA A 145 -7.12 2.63 5.88
CA ALA A 145 -6.15 3.67 5.60
C ALA A 145 -5.08 3.21 4.59
N ALA A 146 -4.60 1.97 4.71
CA ALA A 146 -3.68 1.34 3.78
C ALA A 146 -4.29 1.22 2.39
N ILE A 147 -5.49 0.62 2.28
CA ILE A 147 -6.16 0.44 0.98
C ILE A 147 -6.38 1.79 0.29
N GLY A 148 -6.86 2.80 1.04
CA GLY A 148 -7.05 4.15 0.50
C GLY A 148 -5.74 4.81 0.06
N ASN A 149 -4.70 4.72 0.88
CA ASN A 149 -3.39 5.29 0.57
C ASN A 149 -2.78 4.65 -0.68
N TRP A 150 -2.59 3.33 -0.71
CA TRP A 150 -1.99 2.68 -1.87
C TRP A 150 -2.90 2.69 -3.09
N GLY A 151 -4.22 2.78 -2.92
CA GLY A 151 -5.13 3.11 -4.00
C GLY A 151 -4.83 4.47 -4.63
N LEU A 152 -4.52 5.50 -3.84
CA LEU A 152 -4.05 6.78 -4.37
C LEU A 152 -2.71 6.64 -5.09
N PHE A 153 -1.72 5.98 -4.47
CA PHE A 153 -0.39 5.82 -5.05
C PHE A 153 -0.39 5.03 -6.36
N ALA A 154 -1.25 4.02 -6.49
CA ALA A 154 -1.45 3.28 -7.73
C ALA A 154 -2.00 4.12 -8.90
N ARG A 155 -2.48 5.34 -8.65
CA ARG A 155 -3.03 6.28 -9.64
C ARG A 155 -2.07 7.42 -9.99
N LEU A 156 -0.88 7.47 -9.36
CA LEU A 156 0.18 8.45 -9.63
C LEU A 156 1.12 7.95 -10.74
#